data_AF-A0A958RC88-F1
#
_entry.id   AF-A0A958RC88-F1
#
_cell.length_a   1.000
_cell.length_b   1.000
_cell.length_c   1.000
_cell.angle_alpha   90.00
_cell.angle_beta   90.00
_cell.angle_gamma   90.00
#
_symmetry.space_group_name_H-M   'P 1'
#
loop_
_entity.id
_entity.type
_entity.pdbx_description
1 polymer ?
#
loop_
_entity_poly.entity_id
_entity_poly.type
_entity_poly.pdbx_seq_one_letter_code
_entity_poly.pdbx_strand_id
1 'polypeptide(L)' 'MKLPKFLLGDNTAYPDTVFVIHTDYPRFILDVMTDEVELLEAVDTSDEDELRTEMENLIRNALDFYDSELKKYADE' A
#
# COMPACT_ATOMS: atom_id res chain seq x y z
N MET A 1 -3.50 15.10 14.31
CA MET A 1 -2.37 14.16 14.11
C MET A 1 -2.26 13.90 12.62
N LYS A 2 -1.06 13.87 12.02
CA LYS A 2 -0.90 13.45 10.62
C LYS A 2 -0.64 11.94 10.60
N LEU A 3 -1.39 11.19 9.79
CA LEU A 3 -1.14 9.77 9.59
C LEU A 3 0.17 9.57 8.80
N PRO A 4 0.94 8.52 9.09
CA PRO A 4 2.04 8.10 8.23
C PRO A 4 1.54 7.76 6.83
N LYS A 5 2.41 7.95 5.82
CA LYS A 5 2.08 7.67 4.42
C LYS A 5 1.73 6.20 4.17
N PHE A 6 2.46 5.29 4.82
CA PHE A 6 2.23 3.85 4.77
C PHE A 6 2.02 3.28 6.16
N LEU A 7 1.11 2.32 6.27
CA LEU A 7 0.83 1.55 7.48
C LEU A 7 0.78 0.05 7.13
N LEU A 8 1.19 -0.80 8.05
CA LEU A 8 0.96 -2.25 7.95
C LEU A 8 -0.37 -2.62 8.61
N GLY A 9 -1.17 -3.41 7.89
CA GLY A 9 -2.42 -3.98 8.33
C GLY A 9 -2.29 -5.49 8.47
N ASP A 10 -2.51 -5.97 9.70
CA ASP A 10 -2.78 -7.37 10.02
C ASP A 10 -4.30 -7.59 10.01
N ASN A 11 -4.74 -8.78 9.63
CA ASN A 11 -6.14 -9.16 9.80
C ASN A 11 -6.26 -10.62 10.25
N THR A 12 -6.93 -10.85 11.38
CA THR A 12 -7.11 -12.21 11.94
C THR A 12 -7.89 -13.18 11.05
N ALA A 13 -8.70 -12.68 10.11
CA ALA A 13 -9.41 -13.52 9.13
C ALA A 13 -8.52 -13.88 7.93
N TYR A 14 -7.41 -13.17 7.72
CA TYR A 14 -6.41 -13.41 6.69
C TYR A 14 -5.02 -13.53 7.34
N PRO A 15 -4.79 -14.59 8.14
CA PRO A 15 -3.59 -14.71 8.98
C PRO A 15 -2.28 -14.80 8.19
N ASP A 16 -2.35 -15.23 6.93
CA ASP A 16 -1.21 -15.33 6.03
C ASP A 16 -1.03 -14.07 5.17
N THR A 17 -1.90 -13.06 5.31
CA THR A 17 -1.90 -11.85 4.49
C THR A 17 -1.46 -10.64 5.30
N VAL A 18 -0.58 -9.85 4.71
CA VAL A 18 -0.21 -8.52 5.22
C VAL A 18 -0.67 -7.48 4.21
N PHE A 19 -1.33 -6.44 4.72
CA PHE A 19 -1.78 -5.34 3.89
C PHE A 19 -0.88 -4.12 4.10
N VAL A 20 -0.51 -3.43 3.03
CA VAL A 20 0.08 -2.09 3.10
C VAL A 20 -1.00 -1.08 2.76
N ILE A 21 -1.28 -0.17 3.70
CA ILE A 21 -2.29 0.87 3.54
C ILE A 21 -1.60 2.18 3.19
N HIS A 22 -1.89 2.74 2.01
CA HIS A 22 -1.46 4.07 1.62
C HIS A 22 -2.54 5.10 2.00
N THR A 23 -2.18 6.06 2.85
CA THR A 23 -3.15 7.00 3.44
C THR A 23 -3.26 8.35 2.70
N ASP A 24 -2.34 8.61 1.76
CA ASP A 24 -2.31 9.83 0.95
C ASP A 24 -2.96 9.61 -0.41
N TYR A 25 -3.28 10.67 -1.16
CA TYR A 25 -3.86 10.53 -2.50
C TYR A 25 -2.81 10.03 -3.51
N PRO A 26 -3.15 9.05 -4.39
CA PRO A 26 -4.33 8.20 -4.35
C PRO A 26 -4.28 7.16 -3.21
N ARG A 27 -5.38 6.98 -2.49
CA ARG A 27 -5.53 6.06 -1.36
C ARG A 27 -5.82 4.66 -1.84
N PHE A 28 -5.04 3.70 -1.37
CA PHE A 28 -5.22 2.29 -1.73
C PHE A 28 -4.78 1.37 -0.61
N ILE A 29 -5.20 0.12 -0.73
CA ILE A 29 -4.73 -1.01 0.06
C ILE A 29 -4.05 -1.98 -0.90
N LEU A 30 -2.81 -2.36 -0.59
CA LEU A 30 -2.05 -3.37 -1.30
C LEU A 30 -2.01 -4.65 -0.46
N ASP A 31 -2.44 -5.77 -1.03
CA ASP A 31 -2.12 -7.09 -0.52
C ASP A 31 -0.73 -7.50 -1.03
N VAL A 32 0.26 -7.57 -0.14
CA VAL A 32 1.65 -7.88 -0.52
C VAL A 32 1.86 -9.34 -0.88
N MET A 33 0.90 -10.21 -0.56
CA MET A 33 0.98 -11.65 -0.87
C MET A 33 0.46 -11.96 -2.26
N THR A 34 -0.53 -11.20 -2.74
CA THR A 34 -1.16 -11.39 -4.04
C THR A 34 -0.82 -10.30 -5.06
N ASP A 35 -0.13 -9.25 -4.65
CA ASP A 35 0.12 -8.01 -5.41
C ASP A 35 -1.18 -7.30 -5.86
N GLU A 36 -2.32 -7.61 -5.24
CA GLU A 36 -3.60 -6.97 -5.56
C GLU A 36 -3.71 -5.59 -4.90
N VAL A 37 -4.16 -4.61 -5.68
CA VAL A 37 -4.34 -3.22 -5.24
C VAL A 37 -5.81 -2.84 -5.34
N GLU A 38 -6.39 -2.47 -4.19
CA GLU A 38 -7.74 -1.92 -4.11
C GLU A 38 -7.66 -0.41 -3.88
N LEU A 39 -8.16 0.37 -4.83
CA LEU A 39 -8.29 1.82 -4.69
C LEU A 39 -9.50 2.13 -3.79
N LEU A 40 -9.31 3.01 -2.81
CA LEU A 40 -10.37 3.42 -1.89
C LEU A 40 -11.21 4.59 -2.43
N GLU A 41 -10.88 5.06 -3.63
CA GLU A 41 -11.52 6.22 -4.24
C GLU A 41 -11.87 5.99 -5.71
N ALA A 42 -12.80 6.80 -6.21
CA ALA A 42 -13.18 6.80 -7.61
C ALA A 42 -12.14 7.58 -8.42
N VAL A 43 -11.54 6.92 -9.40
CA VAL A 43 -10.64 7.57 -10.37
C VAL A 43 -11.48 8.31 -11.40
N ASP A 44 -11.22 9.61 -11.58
CA ASP A 44 -11.79 10.35 -12.71
C ASP A 44 -10.99 10.05 -13.98
N THR A 45 -11.71 9.80 -15.08
CA THR A 45 -11.14 9.42 -16.38
C THR A 45 -10.24 10.49 -17.00
N SER A 46 -10.29 11.73 -16.52
CA SER A 46 -9.41 12.81 -17.00
C SER A 46 -7.95 12.66 -16.56
N ASP A 47 -7.69 11.91 -15.48
CA ASP A 47 -6.39 11.88 -14.80
C ASP A 47 -5.70 10.51 -14.96
N GLU A 48 -6.24 9.60 -15.77
CA GLU A 48 -5.89 8.18 -15.81
C GLU A 48 -4.41 7.88 -16.14
N ASP A 49 -3.83 8.58 -17.11
CA ASP A 49 -2.43 8.35 -17.53
C ASP A 49 -1.41 8.87 -16.51
N GLU A 50 -1.68 10.02 -15.88
CA GLU A 50 -0.85 10.57 -14.81
C GLU A 50 -0.97 9.70 -13.55
N LEU A 51 -2.20 9.33 -13.20
CA LEU A 51 -2.50 8.49 -12.04
C LEU A 51 -1.85 7.11 -12.17
N ARG A 52 -1.87 6.47 -13.36
CA ARG A 52 -1.22 5.18 -13.56
C ARG A 52 0.27 5.22 -13.23
N THR A 53 0.95 6.26 -13.73
CA THR A 53 2.40 6.42 -13.48
C THR A 53 2.69 6.69 -12.00
N GLU A 54 1.88 7.52 -11.35
CA GLU A 54 2.01 7.77 -9.92
C GLU A 54 1.73 6.52 -9.08
N MET A 55 0.68 5.76 -9.40
CA MET A 55 0.32 4.52 -8.74
C MET A 55 1.41 3.47 -8.83
N GLU A 56 2.01 3.24 -10.00
CA GLU A 56 3.13 2.30 -10.15
C GLU A 56 4.30 2.66 -9.21
N ASN A 57 4.60 3.95 -9.08
CA ASN A 57 5.65 4.41 -8.16
C ASN A 57 5.24 4.23 -6.70
N LEU A 58 3.97 4.50 -6.35
CA LEU A 58 3.46 4.32 -4.99
C LEU A 58 3.43 2.85 -4.57
N ILE A 59 3.06 1.94 -5.46
CA ILE A 59 3.08 0.49 -5.21
C ILE A 59 4.51 0.02 -4.94
N ARG A 60 5.50 0.44 -5.74
CA ARG A 60 6.91 0.13 -5.47
C ARG A 60 7.37 0.64 -4.10
N ASN A 61 7.02 1.88 -3.77
CA ASN A 61 7.33 2.45 -2.45
C ASN A 61 6.63 1.70 -1.29
N ALA A 62 5.43 1.17 -1.52
CA ALA A 62 4.70 0.38 -0.53
C ALA A 62 5.39 -0.97 -0.25
N LEU A 63 5.89 -1.64 -1.30
CA LEU A 63 6.67 -2.88 -1.18
C LEU A 63 8.03 -2.62 -0.50
N ASP A 64 8.74 -1.56 -0.88
CA ASP A 64 9.99 -1.16 -0.22
C ASP A 64 9.77 -0.87 1.27
N PHE A 65 8.65 -0.24 1.61
CA PHE A 65 8.25 -0.02 2.99
C PHE A 65 8.03 -1.34 3.74
N TYR A 66 7.26 -2.27 3.17
CA TYR A 66 7.04 -3.59 3.76
C TYR A 66 8.35 -4.35 4.01
N ASP A 67 9.24 -4.40 3.01
CA ASP A 67 10.56 -5.04 3.14
C ASP A 67 11.40 -4.39 4.24
N SER A 68 11.33 -3.07 4.39
CA SER A 68 12.05 -2.33 5.43
C SER A 68 11.51 -2.61 6.83
N GLU A 69 10.19 -2.77 6.97
CA GLU A 69 9.55 -3.09 8.25
C GLU A 69 9.81 -4.54 8.64
N LEU A 70 9.70 -5.49 7.70
CA LEU A 70 10.05 -6.89 7.92
C LEU A 70 11.48 -7.06 8.43
N LYS A 71 12.44 -6.33 7.86
CA LYS A 71 13.84 -6.37 8.32
C LYS A 71 13.97 -5.95 9.78
N LYS A 72 13.21 -4.94 10.22
CA LYS A 72 13.23 -4.51 11.62
C LYS A 72 12.66 -5.57 12.56
N TYR A 73 11.59 -6.25 12.15
CA TYR A 73 11.02 -7.36 12.93
C TYR A 73 11.94 -8.60 12.97
N ALA A 74 12.75 -8.83 11.94
CA ALA A 74 13.68 -9.95 11.88
C ALA A 74 14.97 -9.73 12.71
N ASP A 75 15.34 -8.46 12.95
CA ASP A 75 16.51 -8.07 13.74
C ASP A 75 16.19 -7.89 15.24
N GLU A 76 14.92 -8.06 15.66
CA GLU A 76 14.47 -8.14 17.06
C GLU A 76 14.30 -9.61 17.53
#